data_AF-A0A1H6U0B0-F1
#
_entry.id   AF-A0A1H6U0B0-F1
#
_cell.length_a   1.000
_cell.length_b   1.000
_cell.length_c   1.000
_cell.angle_alpha   90.00
_cell.angle_beta   90.00
_cell.angle_gamma   90.00
#
_symmetry.space_group_name_H-M   'P 1'
#
loop_
_entity.id
_entity.type
_entity.pdbx_description
1 polymer ?
#
loop_
_entity_poly.entity_id
_entity_poly.type
_entity_poly.pdbx_seq_one_letter_code
_entity_poly.pdbx_strand_id
1 'polypeptide(L)'
;MRTSNGPGVDLNENPVNSTNDARHASNASDPLTQSQAEFWYLVECQGCKELAHSLKMVHDLALYHSDIPFDTAEKSALFDLKALWEGFEKMGAKV
;
A
#
# COMPACT_ATOMS: atom_id res chain seq x y z
N MET A 1 60.65 35.69 18.36
CA MET A 1 59.52 35.63 17.39
C MET A 1 58.41 34.84 18.03
N ARG A 2 57.22 35.45 18.14
CA ARG A 2 56.00 34.90 18.73
C ARG A 2 55.14 34.39 17.58
N THR A 3 54.70 33.13 17.60
CA THR A 3 53.64 32.67 16.71
C THR A 3 52.43 32.25 17.54
N SER A 4 51.28 32.66 17.03
CA SER A 4 49.98 32.76 17.70
C SER A 4 49.27 31.41 17.76
N ASN A 5 48.59 31.15 18.88
CA ASN A 5 47.54 30.14 19.00
C ASN A 5 46.33 30.56 18.13
N GLY A 6 45.70 29.59 17.48
CA GLY A 6 44.36 29.69 16.87
C GLY A 6 43.48 28.56 17.42
N PRO A 7 42.24 28.82 17.87
CA PRO A 7 41.40 27.84 18.56
C PRO A 7 40.63 26.95 17.57
N GLY A 8 40.51 25.66 17.89
CA GLY A 8 39.50 24.78 17.30
C GLY A 8 38.11 25.08 17.86
N VAL A 9 37.08 24.82 17.03
CA VAL A 9 35.61 24.95 17.16
C VAL A 9 35.16 25.27 15.72
N ASP A 10 34.19 24.65 15.06
CA ASP A 10 33.19 23.63 15.37
C ASP A 10 32.40 23.37 14.05
N LEU A 11 31.52 22.38 14.07
CA LEU A 11 30.37 22.23 13.14
C LEU A 11 30.68 21.89 11.68
N ASN A 12 30.75 20.58 11.38
CA ASN A 12 30.15 20.10 10.14
C ASN A 12 28.84 19.39 10.49
N GLU A 13 27.79 20.18 10.57
CA GLU A 13 26.41 19.71 10.64
C GLU A 13 26.18 18.78 9.45
N ASN A 14 25.74 17.56 9.72
CA ASN A 14 25.26 16.64 8.72
C ASN A 14 23.74 16.79 8.65
N PRO A 15 23.13 17.45 7.65
CA PRO A 15 21.69 17.49 7.52
C PRO A 15 21.29 16.56 6.38
N VAL A 16 21.47 15.26 6.56
CA VAL A 16 20.74 14.28 5.72
C VAL A 16 20.09 13.24 6.61
N ASN A 17 19.29 13.74 7.56
CA ASN A 17 18.12 12.99 7.99
C ASN A 17 16.89 13.51 7.24
N SER A 18 16.84 13.25 5.93
CA SER A 18 15.55 13.18 5.24
C SER A 18 14.93 11.81 5.53
N THR A 19 14.65 11.52 6.81
CA THR A 19 13.47 10.71 7.13
C THR A 19 12.29 11.55 6.71
N ASN A 20 11.94 11.40 5.43
CA ASN A 20 10.78 12.02 4.83
C ASN A 20 9.59 11.72 5.73
N ASP A 21 8.87 12.79 6.05
CA ASP A 21 7.95 12.93 7.16
C ASP A 21 6.80 11.90 7.09
N ALA A 22 6.99 10.74 7.74
CA ALA A 22 5.97 9.71 7.87
C ALA A 22 4.77 10.17 8.73
N ARG A 23 4.79 11.39 9.28
CA ARG A 23 3.69 11.98 10.06
C ARG A 23 2.48 12.36 9.20
N HIS A 24 2.62 12.31 7.88
CA HIS A 24 1.50 12.43 6.93
C HIS A 24 0.98 11.08 6.43
N ALA A 25 1.51 9.95 6.94
CA ALA A 25 0.79 8.70 6.81
C ALA A 25 -0.54 8.87 7.54
N SER A 26 -1.65 8.88 6.78
CA SER A 26 -3.01 9.01 7.31
C SER A 26 -3.15 8.21 8.60
N ASN A 27 -3.46 8.91 9.69
CA ASN A 27 -3.57 8.26 10.97
C ASN A 27 -4.74 7.28 10.87
N ALA A 28 -4.55 6.01 11.25
CA ALA A 28 -5.60 4.99 11.20
C ALA A 28 -6.85 5.31 12.05
N SER A 29 -6.81 6.43 12.77
CA SER A 29 -7.89 7.02 13.58
C SER A 29 -8.69 8.11 12.86
N ASP A 30 -8.32 8.49 11.62
CA ASP A 30 -9.12 9.42 10.83
C ASP A 30 -10.46 8.75 10.47
N PRO A 31 -11.61 9.38 10.74
CA PRO A 31 -12.90 8.85 10.31
C PRO A 31 -12.90 8.62 8.80
N LEU A 32 -13.47 7.50 8.36
CA LEU A 32 -13.69 7.24 6.93
C LEU A 32 -14.47 8.41 6.31
N THR A 33 -14.09 8.78 5.09
CA THR A 33 -14.95 9.66 4.31
C THR A 33 -16.27 8.96 4.02
N GLN A 34 -17.32 9.74 3.71
CA GLN A 34 -18.63 9.17 3.38
C GLN A 34 -18.54 8.15 2.23
N SER A 35 -17.78 8.44 1.17
CA SER A 35 -17.60 7.51 0.05
C SER A 35 -16.88 6.22 0.43
N GLN A 36 -15.92 6.27 1.36
CA GLN A 36 -15.25 5.09 1.89
C GLN A 36 -16.20 4.24 2.74
N ALA A 37 -17.04 4.88 3.56
CA ALA A 37 -18.05 4.18 4.37
C ALA A 37 -19.13 3.51 3.50
N GLU A 38 -19.60 4.19 2.44
CA GLU A 38 -20.54 3.63 1.48
C GLU A 38 -19.94 2.43 0.73
N PHE A 39 -18.68 2.52 0.30
CA PHE A 39 -17.97 1.38 -0.29
C PHE A 39 -17.83 0.22 0.70
N TRP A 40 -17.47 0.52 1.95
CA TRP A 40 -17.36 -0.49 3.00
C TRP A 40 -18.68 -1.22 3.24
N TYR A 41 -19.79 -0.49 3.27
CA TYR A 41 -21.13 -1.07 3.39
C TYR A 41 -21.43 -2.07 2.26
N LEU A 42 -21.07 -1.75 1.01
CA LEU A 42 -21.22 -2.68 -0.11
C LEU A 42 -20.39 -3.95 0.07
N VAL A 43 -19.14 -3.81 0.53
CA VAL A 43 -18.24 -4.93 0.80
C VAL A 43 -18.81 -5.84 1.89
N GLU A 44 -19.34 -5.27 2.97
CA GLU A 44 -19.99 -6.03 4.05
C GLU A 44 -21.25 -6.76 3.58
N CYS A 45 -22.10 -6.10 2.77
CA CYS A 45 -23.30 -6.72 2.23
C CYS A 45 -23.00 -7.92 1.32
N GLN A 46 -21.93 -7.85 0.52
CA GLN A 46 -21.56 -8.92 -0.38
C GLN A 46 -20.78 -10.05 0.31
N GLY A 47 -20.00 -9.70 1.35
CA GLY A 47 -19.15 -10.63 2.09
C GLY A 47 -17.72 -10.68 1.57
N CYS A 48 -16.75 -10.53 2.49
CA CYS A 48 -15.33 -10.48 2.15
C CYS A 48 -14.82 -11.80 1.55
N LYS A 49 -15.33 -12.95 2.03
CA LYS A 49 -14.90 -14.27 1.54
C LYS A 49 -15.40 -14.51 0.12
N GLU A 50 -16.64 -14.13 -0.14
CA GLU A 50 -17.32 -14.24 -1.43
C GLU A 50 -16.66 -13.34 -2.47
N LEU A 51 -16.34 -12.09 -2.10
CA LEU A 51 -15.57 -11.17 -2.94
C LEU A 51 -14.17 -11.71 -3.23
N ALA A 52 -13.43 -12.15 -2.22
CA ALA A 52 -12.10 -12.73 -2.40
C ALA A 52 -12.12 -13.91 -3.37
N HIS A 53 -13.06 -14.85 -3.15
CA HIS A 53 -13.23 -16.01 -4.02
C HIS A 53 -13.56 -15.61 -5.46
N SER A 54 -14.46 -14.63 -5.65
CA SER A 54 -14.86 -14.16 -6.97
C SER A 54 -13.69 -13.54 -7.74
N LEU A 55 -12.89 -12.70 -7.08
CA LEU A 55 -11.71 -12.06 -7.68
C LEU A 55 -10.63 -13.08 -8.04
N LYS A 56 -10.36 -14.04 -7.14
CA LYS A 56 -9.43 -15.14 -7.40
C LYS A 56 -9.87 -15.98 -8.61
N MET A 57 -11.16 -16.28 -8.71
CA MET A 57 -11.71 -17.02 -9.85
C MET A 57 -11.51 -16.27 -11.17
N VAL A 58 -11.78 -14.96 -11.22
CA VAL A 58 -11.54 -14.14 -12.43
C VAL A 58 -10.06 -14.09 -12.79
N HIS A 59 -9.19 -13.97 -11.79
CA HIS A 59 -7.75 -14.00 -12.00
C HIS A 59 -7.27 -15.33 -12.57
N ASP A 60 -7.69 -16.45 -11.98
CA ASP A 60 -7.28 -17.77 -12.42
C ASP A 60 -7.85 -18.08 -13.82
N LEU A 61 -9.05 -17.58 -14.13
CA LEU A 61 -9.62 -17.63 -15.46
C LEU A 61 -8.74 -16.88 -16.48
N ALA A 62 -8.35 -15.64 -16.17
CA ALA A 62 -7.46 -14.90 -17.04
C ALA A 62 -6.09 -15.61 -17.17
N LEU A 63 -5.48 -16.03 -16.07
CA LEU A 63 -4.12 -16.55 -16.06
C LEU A 63 -3.98 -17.92 -16.72
N TYR A 64 -4.95 -18.82 -16.55
CA TYR A 64 -4.83 -20.21 -16.97
C TYR A 64 -5.76 -20.61 -18.11
N HIS A 65 -6.79 -19.81 -18.39
CA HIS A 65 -7.82 -20.15 -19.38
C HIS A 65 -7.97 -19.12 -20.49
N SER A 66 -7.14 -18.07 -20.51
CA SER A 66 -7.06 -17.12 -21.62
C SER A 66 -6.06 -17.60 -22.67
N ASP A 67 -6.46 -17.58 -23.95
CA ASP A 67 -5.56 -17.75 -25.09
C ASP A 67 -4.84 -16.44 -25.47
N ILE A 68 -5.13 -15.34 -24.77
CA ILE A 68 -4.55 -14.01 -25.03
C ILE A 68 -3.25 -13.85 -24.22
N PRO A 69 -2.12 -13.55 -24.87
CA PRO A 69 -0.86 -13.27 -24.18
C PRO A 69 -0.93 -11.94 -23.41
N PHE A 70 -0.31 -11.90 -22.24
CA PHE A 70 -0.28 -10.71 -21.39
C PHE A 70 1.00 -9.90 -21.56
N ASP A 71 0.80 -8.61 -21.80
CA ASP A 71 1.81 -7.58 -21.72
C ASP A 71 2.02 -7.11 -20.26
N THR A 72 2.77 -6.04 -20.09
CA THR A 72 3.08 -5.48 -18.77
C THR A 72 1.85 -4.90 -18.07
N ALA A 73 0.94 -4.26 -18.79
CA ALA A 73 -0.28 -3.67 -18.25
C ALA A 73 -1.25 -4.76 -17.76
N GLU A 74 -1.48 -5.82 -18.54
CA GLU A 74 -2.34 -6.92 -18.08
C GLU A 74 -1.75 -7.63 -16.85
N LYS A 75 -0.42 -7.83 -16.81
CA LYS A 75 0.24 -8.42 -15.65
C LYS A 75 0.10 -7.54 -14.41
N SER A 76 0.20 -6.21 -14.56
CA SER A 76 -0.02 -5.28 -13.45
C SER A 76 -1.46 -5.36 -12.95
N ALA A 77 -2.45 -5.40 -13.85
CA ALA A 77 -3.85 -5.51 -13.47
C ALA A 77 -4.16 -6.82 -12.72
N LEU A 78 -3.58 -7.94 -13.14
CA LEU A 78 -3.71 -9.22 -12.42
C LEU A 78 -3.05 -9.17 -11.04
N PHE A 79 -1.92 -8.47 -10.92
CA PHE A 79 -1.26 -8.25 -9.64
C PHE A 79 -2.11 -7.39 -8.68
N ASP A 80 -2.72 -6.32 -9.19
CA ASP A 80 -3.63 -5.48 -8.40
C ASP A 80 -4.87 -6.26 -7.94
N LEU A 81 -5.42 -7.10 -8.81
CA LEU A 81 -6.53 -8.00 -8.49
C LEU A 81 -6.16 -8.97 -7.37
N LYS A 82 -4.92 -9.50 -7.41
CA LYS A 82 -4.35 -10.33 -6.37
C LYS A 82 -4.25 -9.61 -5.03
N ALA A 83 -3.65 -8.42 -5.02
CA ALA A 83 -3.53 -7.62 -3.81
C ALA A 83 -4.91 -7.34 -3.18
N LEU A 84 -5.92 -7.08 -4.01
CA LEU A 84 -7.27 -6.81 -3.55
C LEU A 84 -7.94 -8.04 -2.90
N TRP A 85 -7.88 -9.22 -3.53
CA TRP A 85 -8.49 -10.41 -2.92
C TRP A 85 -7.77 -10.82 -1.65
N GLU A 86 -6.43 -10.71 -1.59
CA GLU A 86 -5.68 -11.03 -0.37
C GLU A 86 -6.04 -10.06 0.77
N GLY A 87 -6.36 -8.81 0.43
CA GLY A 87 -6.94 -7.83 1.36
C GLY A 87 -8.27 -8.31 1.94
N PHE A 88 -9.19 -8.75 1.07
CA PHE A 88 -10.47 -9.29 1.50
C PHE A 88 -10.35 -10.59 2.31
N GLU A 89 -9.43 -11.50 1.96
CA GLU A 89 -9.16 -12.71 2.75
C GLU A 89 -8.71 -12.36 4.17
N LYS A 90 -7.78 -11.41 4.31
CA LYS A 90 -7.30 -10.94 5.63
C LYS A 90 -8.40 -10.28 6.45
N MET A 91 -9.29 -9.54 5.80
CA MET A 91 -10.44 -8.91 6.46
C MET A 91 -11.47 -9.96 6.91
N GLY A 92 -11.78 -10.95 6.07
CA GLY A 92 -12.71 -12.04 6.40
C GLY A 92 -12.16 -13.10 7.36
N ALA A 93 -10.84 -13.10 7.61
CA ALA A 93 -10.18 -13.97 8.58
C ALA A 93 -10.23 -13.42 10.02
N LYS A 94 -10.52 -12.13 10.20
CA LYS A 94 -10.80 -11.54 11.52
C LYS A 94 -12.27 -11.81 11.87
N VAL A 95 -12.54 -12.98 12.46
CA VAL A 95 -13.79 -13.29 13.16
C VAL A 95 -13.43 -13.92 14.50
#